data_AF-A0A7H8SGQ2-F1
#
_entry.id   AF-A0A7H8SGQ2-F1
#
_cell.length_a   1.000
_cell.length_b   1.000
_cell.length_c   1.000
_cell.angle_alpha   90.00
_cell.angle_beta   90.00
_cell.angle_gamma   90.00
#
_symmetry.space_group_name_H-M   'P 1'
#
loop_
_entity.id
_entity.type
_entity.pdbx_description
1 polymer ?
#
loop_
_entity_poly.entity_id
_entity_poly.type
_entity_poly.pdbx_seq_one_letter_code
_entity_poly.pdbx_strand_id
1 'polypeptide(L)'
;MSKIQQTNIAVANFIIGELYKEKPFNLVLDAGQTGALYNITSESHHLHSGFVRKLEATLRQRVNNGTGVILEINCNADLYYHVLSSYIAEHEQTANNIDQFIQSGEFDKAFKDVFGLPSGVVKSLGEVS
;
A
#
# COMPACT_ATOMS: atom_id res chain seq x y z
N MET A 1 0.07 -12.88 0.23
CA MET A 1 -1.05 -12.00 -0.17
C MET A 1 -2.22 -12.83 -0.69
N SER A 2 -3.44 -12.62 -0.18
CA SER A 2 -4.65 -13.34 -0.60
C SER A 2 -5.26 -12.76 -1.89
N LYS A 3 -6.15 -13.52 -2.57
CA LYS A 3 -6.88 -13.03 -3.76
C LYS A 3 -7.75 -11.81 -3.45
N ILE A 4 -8.33 -11.75 -2.26
CA ILE A 4 -9.12 -10.60 -1.78
C ILE A 4 -8.21 -9.38 -1.61
N GLN A 5 -7.06 -9.55 -0.96
CA GLN A 5 -6.07 -8.47 -0.79
C GLN A 5 -5.54 -7.97 -2.14
N GLN A 6 -5.24 -8.88 -3.09
CA GLN A 6 -4.84 -8.50 -4.46
C GLN A 6 -5.91 -7.66 -5.16
N THR A 7 -7.18 -8.05 -5.02
CA THR A 7 -8.30 -7.31 -5.60
C THR A 7 -8.44 -5.93 -4.94
N ASN A 8 -8.35 -5.87 -3.61
CA ASN A 8 -8.41 -4.62 -2.86
C ASN A 8 -7.27 -3.67 -3.27
N ILE A 9 -6.02 -4.17 -3.37
CA ILE A 9 -4.87 -3.38 -3.82
C ILE A 9 -5.04 -2.88 -5.25
N ALA A 10 -5.54 -3.72 -6.18
CA ALA A 10 -5.80 -3.30 -7.55
C ALA A 10 -6.84 -2.16 -7.61
N VAL A 11 -7.91 -2.26 -6.82
CA VAL A 11 -8.93 -1.20 -6.71
C VAL A 11 -8.37 0.05 -6.04
N ALA A 12 -7.55 -0.09 -5.00
CA ALA A 12 -6.92 1.04 -4.33
C ALA A 12 -6.03 1.85 -5.29
N ASN A 13 -5.19 1.16 -6.05
CA ASN A 13 -4.33 1.77 -7.08
C ASN A 13 -5.16 2.46 -8.18
N PHE A 14 -6.25 1.82 -8.64
CA PHE A 14 -7.17 2.42 -9.59
C PHE A 14 -7.76 3.74 -9.04
N ILE A 15 -8.29 3.73 -7.82
CA ILE A 15 -8.89 4.93 -7.22
C ILE A 15 -7.84 6.02 -7.04
N ILE A 16 -6.63 5.69 -6.55
CA ILE A 16 -5.52 6.66 -6.43
C ILE A 16 -5.21 7.29 -7.79
N GLY A 17 -5.16 6.51 -8.87
CA GLY A 17 -4.95 7.02 -10.22
C GLY A 17 -6.03 8.02 -10.67
N GLU A 18 -7.27 7.83 -10.23
CA GLU A 18 -8.38 8.74 -10.50
C GLU A 18 -8.30 10.04 -9.68
N LEU A 19 -7.70 10.00 -8.48
CA LEU A 19 -7.59 11.18 -7.60
C LEU A 19 -6.75 12.31 -8.20
N TYR A 20 -5.95 12.09 -9.25
CA TYR A 20 -5.18 13.13 -9.93
C TYR A 20 -6.03 14.03 -10.84
N LYS A 21 -7.29 13.68 -11.09
CA LYS A 21 -8.20 14.50 -11.91
C LYS A 21 -8.47 15.86 -11.25
N GLU A 22 -8.84 16.81 -12.10
CA GLU A 22 -9.34 18.12 -11.67
C GLU A 22 -10.59 17.94 -10.81
N LYS A 23 -10.66 18.70 -9.70
CA LYS A 23 -11.71 18.58 -8.70
C LYS A 23 -12.68 19.76 -8.83
N PRO A 24 -13.98 19.55 -8.56
CA PRO A 24 -14.60 18.29 -8.12
C PRO A 24 -14.87 17.33 -9.28
N PHE A 25 -14.91 16.03 -8.99
CA PHE A 25 -15.37 15.02 -9.95
C PHE A 25 -16.14 13.89 -9.28
N ASN A 26 -16.92 13.15 -10.06
CA ASN A 26 -17.64 11.96 -9.59
C ASN A 26 -16.81 10.70 -9.85
N LEU A 27 -16.35 10.05 -8.78
CA LEU A 27 -15.78 8.71 -8.85
C LEU A 27 -16.92 7.70 -8.92
N VAL A 28 -17.05 7.02 -10.06
CA VAL A 28 -18.06 5.99 -10.29
C VAL A 28 -17.41 4.62 -10.12
N LEU A 29 -17.91 3.83 -9.17
CA LEU A 29 -17.43 2.50 -8.89
C LEU A 29 -18.51 1.45 -9.16
N ASP A 30 -18.12 0.34 -9.78
CA ASP A 30 -19.00 -0.82 -9.91
C ASP A 30 -19.19 -1.55 -8.55
N ALA A 31 -20.04 -2.57 -8.52
CA ALA A 31 -20.34 -3.31 -7.29
C ALA A 31 -19.12 -4.03 -6.70
N GLY A 32 -18.21 -4.54 -7.53
CA GLY A 32 -16.98 -5.20 -7.10
C GLY A 32 -15.98 -4.21 -6.50
N GLN A 33 -15.77 -3.08 -7.18
CA GLN A 33 -14.93 -1.98 -6.71
C GLN A 33 -15.49 -1.37 -5.42
N THR A 34 -16.82 -1.26 -5.30
CA THR A 34 -17.49 -0.81 -4.07
C THR A 34 -17.24 -1.76 -2.91
N GLY A 35 -17.31 -3.08 -3.14
CA GLY A 35 -16.97 -4.09 -2.14
C GLY A 35 -15.50 -4.05 -1.71
N ALA A 36 -14.58 -3.85 -2.66
CA ALA A 36 -13.17 -3.70 -2.36
C ALA A 36 -12.90 -2.44 -1.52
N LEU A 37 -13.48 -1.29 -1.89
CA LEU A 37 -13.35 -0.06 -1.11
C LEU A 37 -13.96 -0.22 0.29
N TYR A 38 -15.09 -0.92 0.42
CA TYR A 38 -15.68 -1.25 1.72
C TYR A 38 -14.69 -2.01 2.62
N ASN A 39 -14.09 -3.09 2.10
CA ASN A 39 -13.11 -3.88 2.85
C ASN A 39 -11.93 -3.02 3.31
N ILE A 40 -11.36 -2.22 2.41
CA ILE A 40 -10.26 -1.30 2.73
C ILE A 40 -10.66 -0.35 3.85
N THR A 41 -11.81 0.30 3.75
CA THR A 41 -12.27 1.25 4.78
C THR A 41 -12.54 0.59 6.12
N SER A 42 -13.00 -0.67 6.13
CA SER A 42 -13.24 -1.44 7.35
C SER A 42 -11.92 -1.81 8.05
N GLU A 43 -10.88 -2.17 7.31
CA GLU A 43 -9.55 -2.48 7.85
C GLU A 43 -8.85 -1.18 8.34
N SER A 44 -9.02 -0.08 7.61
CA SER A 44 -8.44 1.23 7.91
C SER A 44 -9.28 2.13 8.83
N HIS A 45 -10.23 1.58 9.61
CA HIS A 45 -11.19 2.34 10.44
C HIS A 45 -10.55 3.28 11.47
N HIS A 46 -9.30 3.02 11.85
CA HIS A 46 -8.52 3.82 12.78
C HIS A 46 -8.05 5.15 12.16
N LEU A 47 -7.96 5.23 10.83
CA LEU A 47 -7.59 6.44 10.10
C LEU A 47 -8.81 7.34 9.92
N HIS A 48 -8.65 8.65 10.19
CA HIS A 48 -9.66 9.67 9.88
C HIS A 48 -11.09 9.26 10.28
N SER A 49 -11.27 8.76 11.50
CA SER A 49 -12.43 7.98 11.94
C SER A 49 -13.79 8.59 11.59
N GLY A 50 -13.94 9.92 11.63
CA GLY A 50 -15.18 10.59 11.24
C GLY A 50 -15.51 10.50 9.74
N PHE A 51 -14.49 10.59 8.88
CA PHE A 51 -14.62 10.42 7.44
C PHE A 51 -14.82 8.95 7.08
N VAL A 52 -13.95 8.07 7.58
CA VAL A 52 -14.00 6.63 7.26
C VAL A 52 -15.31 6.01 7.74
N ARG A 53 -15.79 6.33 8.94
CA ARG A 53 -17.07 5.80 9.45
C ARG A 53 -18.27 6.18 8.57
N LYS A 54 -18.29 7.41 8.05
CA LYS A 54 -19.37 7.87 7.15
C LYS A 54 -19.29 7.17 5.79
N LEU A 55 -18.08 7.05 5.25
CA LEU A 55 -17.81 6.36 4.01
C LEU A 55 -18.20 4.88 4.13
N GLU A 56 -17.77 4.20 5.19
CA GLU A 56 -18.06 2.80 5.46
C GLU A 56 -19.57 2.55 5.57
N ALA A 57 -20.33 3.40 6.27
CA ALA A 57 -21.79 3.27 6.35
C ALA A 57 -22.45 3.33 4.96
N THR A 58 -21.99 4.25 4.12
CA THR A 58 -22.49 4.41 2.74
C THR A 58 -22.17 3.17 1.91
N LEU A 59 -20.93 2.69 1.98
CA LEU A 59 -20.47 1.53 1.23
C LEU A 59 -21.15 0.24 1.70
N ARG A 60 -21.31 0.04 3.00
CA ARG A 60 -22.02 -1.12 3.58
C ARG A 60 -23.44 -1.24 3.02
N GLN A 61 -24.16 -0.13 2.92
CA GLN A 61 -25.50 -0.13 2.32
C GLN A 61 -25.45 -0.57 0.85
N ARG A 62 -24.47 -0.10 0.07
CA ARG A 62 -24.33 -0.43 -1.35
C ARG A 62 -23.91 -1.88 -1.56
N VAL A 63 -23.00 -2.39 -0.74
CA VAL A 63 -22.55 -3.79 -0.74
C VAL A 63 -23.70 -4.72 -0.41
N ASN A 64 -24.50 -4.43 0.63
CA ASN A 64 -25.68 -5.23 0.98
C ASN A 64 -26.71 -5.29 -0.15
N ASN A 65 -26.81 -4.22 -0.95
CA ASN A 65 -27.69 -4.15 -2.10
C ASN A 65 -27.08 -4.73 -3.39
N GLY A 66 -25.79 -5.12 -3.38
CA GLY A 66 -25.07 -5.57 -4.57
C GLY A 66 -24.89 -4.48 -5.64
N THR A 67 -24.85 -3.21 -5.24
CA THR A 67 -24.81 -2.05 -6.14
C THR A 67 -23.46 -1.34 -6.11
N GLY A 68 -23.13 -0.66 -7.22
CA GLY A 68 -22.03 0.30 -7.26
C GLY A 68 -22.30 1.57 -6.45
N VAL A 69 -21.30 2.46 -6.40
CA VAL A 69 -21.40 3.75 -5.72
C VAL A 69 -20.88 4.89 -6.60
N ILE A 70 -21.45 6.08 -6.42
CA ILE A 70 -20.92 7.33 -6.97
C ILE A 70 -20.49 8.17 -5.79
N LEU A 71 -19.22 8.57 -5.77
CA LEU A 71 -18.62 9.39 -4.72
C LEU A 71 -18.16 10.72 -5.32
N GLU A 72 -18.62 11.84 -4.77
CA GLU A 72 -18.09 13.14 -5.13
C GLU A 72 -16.72 13.32 -4.45
N ILE A 73 -15.69 13.51 -5.26
CA ILE A 73 -14.33 13.78 -4.82
C ILE A 73 -14.09 15.28 -4.92
N ASN A 74 -13.78 15.90 -3.79
CA ASN A 74 -13.55 17.34 -3.66
C ASN A 74 -12.33 17.61 -2.77
N CYS A 75 -12.44 18.47 -1.75
CA CYS A 75 -11.38 18.69 -0.76
C CYS A 75 -11.06 17.46 0.10
N ASN A 76 -11.86 16.39 0.05
CA ASN A 76 -11.62 15.13 0.76
C ASN A 76 -10.65 14.17 0.05
N ALA A 77 -10.11 14.53 -1.13
CA ALA A 77 -9.25 13.64 -1.91
C ALA A 77 -8.01 13.15 -1.14
N ASP A 78 -7.40 14.00 -0.32
CA ASP A 78 -6.22 13.63 0.49
C ASP A 78 -6.56 12.56 1.54
N LEU A 79 -7.80 12.56 2.06
CA LEU A 79 -8.27 11.55 3.00
C LEU A 79 -8.44 10.19 2.32
N TYR A 80 -8.98 10.18 1.09
CA TYR A 80 -9.04 8.97 0.27
C TYR A 80 -7.64 8.47 -0.04
N TYR A 81 -6.75 9.35 -0.50
CA TYR A 81 -5.36 8.99 -0.81
C TYR A 81 -4.70 8.32 0.40
N HIS A 82 -4.76 8.96 1.58
CA HIS A 82 -4.12 8.44 2.78
C HIS A 82 -4.65 7.05 3.17
N VAL A 83 -5.98 6.86 3.22
CA VAL A 83 -6.59 5.55 3.55
C VAL A 83 -6.15 4.46 2.58
N LEU A 84 -6.14 4.76 1.27
CA LEU A 84 -5.79 3.80 0.23
C LEU A 84 -4.29 3.49 0.23
N SER A 85 -3.43 4.51 0.36
CA SER A 85 -1.98 4.33 0.40
C SER A 85 -1.54 3.56 1.64
N SER A 86 -2.18 3.80 2.80
CA SER A 86 -1.88 3.06 4.02
C SER A 86 -2.26 1.59 3.89
N TYR A 87 -3.44 1.29 3.33
CA TYR A 87 -3.85 -0.09 3.06
C TYR A 87 -2.86 -0.81 2.14
N ILE A 88 -2.44 -0.15 1.05
CA ILE A 88 -1.43 -0.70 0.14
C ILE A 88 -0.13 -0.96 0.90
N ALA A 89 0.39 0.00 1.68
CA ALA A 89 1.63 -0.17 2.41
C ALA A 89 1.58 -1.34 3.42
N GLU A 90 0.45 -1.55 4.09
CA GLU A 90 0.26 -2.64 5.04
C GLU A 90 0.18 -4.02 4.38
N HIS A 91 -0.47 -4.12 3.22
CA HIS A 91 -0.79 -5.41 2.59
C HIS A 91 0.09 -5.78 1.40
N GLU A 92 0.69 -4.80 0.73
CA GLU A 92 1.54 -5.05 -0.41
C GLU A 92 2.88 -5.64 0.02
N GLN A 93 3.24 -5.61 1.34
CA GLN A 93 4.50 -6.11 1.92
C GLN A 93 5.44 -6.53 0.81
N THR A 94 6.06 -5.53 0.17
CA THR A 94 7.20 -5.83 -0.68
C THR A 94 8.07 -6.65 0.26
N ALA A 95 8.29 -7.93 -0.06
CA ALA A 95 9.26 -8.73 0.66
C ALA A 95 10.46 -7.80 0.76
N ASN A 96 10.76 -7.32 1.96
CA ASN A 96 11.46 -6.05 2.09
C ASN A 96 12.82 -6.34 1.50
N ASN A 97 13.00 -5.97 0.23
CA ASN A 97 14.00 -6.67 -0.59
C ASN A 97 15.37 -6.36 -0.03
N ILE A 98 15.48 -5.22 0.66
CA ILE A 98 16.61 -4.82 1.48
C ILE A 98 16.81 -5.75 2.69
N ASP A 99 15.79 -6.04 3.50
CA ASP A 99 15.93 -6.95 4.63
C ASP A 99 16.28 -8.37 4.16
N GLN A 100 15.68 -8.85 3.07
CA GLN A 100 16.03 -10.13 2.45
C GLN A 100 17.43 -10.10 1.80
N PHE A 101 17.83 -8.99 1.20
CA PHE A 101 19.16 -8.79 0.60
C PHE A 101 20.27 -8.73 1.67
N ILE A 102 19.96 -8.13 2.83
CA ILE A 102 20.83 -8.12 4.01
C ILE A 102 20.88 -9.54 4.61
N GLN A 103 19.74 -10.18 4.84
CA GLN A 103 19.69 -11.53 5.45
C GLN A 103 20.31 -12.61 4.56
N SER A 104 20.20 -12.50 3.24
CA SER A 104 20.81 -13.45 2.29
C SER A 104 22.34 -13.32 2.20
N GLY A 105 22.94 -12.28 2.81
CA GLY A 105 24.36 -12.00 2.73
C GLY A 105 24.81 -11.51 1.34
N GLU A 106 23.88 -11.21 0.43
CA GLU A 106 24.21 -10.65 -0.89
C GLU A 106 24.72 -9.21 -0.78
N PHE A 107 24.25 -8.44 0.20
CA PHE A 107 24.81 -7.12 0.52
C PHE A 107 26.33 -7.20 0.78
N ASP A 108 26.77 -8.14 1.64
CA ASP A 108 28.19 -8.30 1.98
C ASP A 108 29.04 -8.74 0.77
N LYS A 109 28.46 -9.58 -0.10
CA LYS A 109 29.12 -9.99 -1.34
C LYS A 109 29.27 -8.83 -2.31
N ALA A 110 28.20 -8.08 -2.56
CA ALA A 110 28.21 -6.92 -3.43
C ALA A 110 29.16 -5.82 -2.89
N PHE A 111 29.17 -5.60 -1.58
CA PHE A 111 30.08 -4.67 -0.93
C PHE A 111 31.55 -5.09 -1.12
N LYS A 112 31.88 -6.36 -0.90
CA LYS A 112 33.23 -6.89 -1.16
C LYS A 112 33.63 -6.83 -2.63
N ASP A 113 32.69 -7.01 -3.55
CA ASP A 113 32.96 -6.96 -5.00
C ASP A 113 33.25 -5.53 -5.47
N VAL A 114 32.47 -4.54 -5.00
CA VAL A 114 32.65 -3.13 -5.40
C VAL A 114 33.84 -2.46 -4.69
N PHE A 115 34.04 -2.75 -3.41
CA PHE A 115 35.04 -2.04 -2.60
C PHE A 115 36.29 -2.86 -2.30
N GLY A 116 36.31 -4.14 -2.67
CA GLY A 116 37.31 -5.10 -2.19
C GLY A 116 37.16 -5.35 -0.68
N LEU A 117 37.90 -6.32 -0.14
CA LEU A 117 38.18 -6.31 1.29
C LEU A 117 39.10 -5.11 1.56
N PRO A 118 38.75 -4.21 2.50
CA PRO A 118 39.66 -3.12 2.87
C PRO A 118 41.01 -3.73 3.22
N SER A 119 42.10 -3.21 2.65
CA SER A 119 43.46 -3.73 2.88
C SER A 119 43.81 -3.84 4.37
N GLY A 120 43.20 -3.00 5.21
CA GLY A 120 43.27 -3.08 6.67
C GLY A 120 42.70 -4.38 7.27
N VAL A 121 41.60 -4.91 6.73
CA VAL A 121 40.99 -6.18 7.18
C VAL A 121 41.85 -7.38 6.77
N VAL A 122 42.50 -7.33 5.60
CA VAL A 122 43.46 -8.35 5.16
C VAL A 122 44.69 -8.36 6.07
N LYS A 123 45.16 -7.18 6.50
CA LYS A 123 46.28 -7.04 7.42
C LYS A 123 45.95 -7.59 8.82
N SER A 124 44.76 -7.31 9.35
CA SER A 124 44.32 -7.83 10.65
C SER A 124 44.11 -9.35 10.71
N LEU A 125 43.87 -10.01 9.56
CA LEU A 125 43.73 -11.48 9.48
C LEU A 125 45.07 -12.21 9.27
N GLY A 126 46.10 -11.52 8.76
CA GLY A 126 47.46 -12.07 8.63
C GLY A 126 48.33 -11.91 9.89
N GLU A 127 47.90 -11.08 10.84
CA GLU A 127 48.59 -10.86 12.12
C GLU A 127 48.13 -11.82 13.25
N VAL A 128 47.21 -12.75 12.95
CA VAL A 128 46.87 -13.88 13.84
C VAL A 128 47.65 -15.11 13.40
N SER A 129 48.94 -15.15 13.73
CA SER A 129 49.79 -16.35 13.69
C SER A 129 50.86 -16.26 14.76
#